data_AF-A0A834X6M1-F1
#
_entry.id   AF-A0A834X6M1-F1
#
_cell.length_a   1.000
_cell.length_b   1.000
_cell.length_c   1.000
_cell.angle_alpha   90.00
_cell.angle_beta   90.00
_cell.angle_gamma   90.00
#
_symmetry.space_group_name_H-M   'P 1'
#
loop_
_entity.id
_entity.type
_entity.pdbx_description
1 polymer ?
#
loop_
_entity_poly.entity_id
_entity_poly.type
_entity_poly.pdbx_seq_one_letter_code
_entity_poly.pdbx_strand_id
1 'polypeptide(L)'
;MHIAEKGEGPVVLFLHGFPELWYSWRHQIVSLSARGYHAVAPDLRGYGDTDVPSSISAYTAFHVDYIHGGGFKQDVPNLEQVVVQEGVGHFNNQETPEQISTYIYDFINKF
;
A
#
# COMPACT_ATOMS: atom_id res chain seq x y z
N MET A 1 4.31 -15.24 3.19
CA MET A 1 4.17 -13.84 2.74
C MET A 1 5.56 -13.23 2.69
N HIS A 2 5.94 -12.71 1.53
CA HIS A 2 7.18 -11.97 1.33
C HIS A 2 6.98 -10.49 1.70
N ILE A 3 7.99 -9.90 2.35
CA ILE A 3 7.99 -8.52 2.83
C ILE A 3 9.36 -7.90 2.59
N ALA A 4 9.38 -6.77 1.90
CA ALA A 4 10.54 -5.87 1.88
C ALA A 4 10.34 -4.77 2.93
N GLU A 5 11.32 -4.60 3.82
CA GLU A 5 11.21 -3.61 4.89
C GLU A 5 12.54 -2.92 5.21
N LYS A 6 12.47 -1.70 5.75
CA LYS A 6 13.63 -0.92 6.19
C LYS A 6 13.27 0.12 7.26
N GLY A 7 14.12 0.25 8.28
CA GLY A 7 13.95 1.21 9.38
C GLY A 7 13.29 0.58 10.61
N GLU A 8 13.17 1.34 11.70
CA GLU A 8 12.75 0.83 13.02
C GLU A 8 11.77 1.75 13.78
N GLY A 9 11.29 2.84 13.15
CA GLY A 9 10.34 3.76 13.78
C GLY A 9 8.87 3.48 13.46
N PRO A 10 8.00 4.51 13.42
CA PRO A 10 6.58 4.33 13.09
C PRO A 10 6.38 3.64 11.74
N VAL A 11 5.48 2.66 11.69
CA VAL A 11 5.26 1.84 10.49
C VAL A 11 4.53 2.62 9.40
N VAL A 12 5.05 2.55 8.18
CA VAL A 12 4.34 2.96 6.96
C VAL A 12 4.19 1.72 6.07
N LEU A 13 2.95 1.26 5.92
CA LEU A 13 2.59 0.08 5.14
C LEU A 13 2.25 0.47 3.69
N PHE A 14 2.96 -0.11 2.73
CA PHE A 14 2.75 0.08 1.31
C PHE A 14 2.10 -1.15 0.67
N LEU A 15 0.92 -0.99 0.08
CA LEU A 15 0.24 -2.04 -0.67
C LEU A 15 0.28 -1.71 -2.16
N HIS A 16 0.80 -2.62 -2.98
CA HIS A 16 0.92 -2.43 -4.43
C HIS A 16 -0.39 -2.78 -5.16
N GLY A 17 -0.53 -2.31 -6.41
CA GLY A 17 -1.67 -2.61 -7.29
C GLY A 17 -1.48 -3.86 -8.15
N PHE A 18 -2.30 -4.00 -9.20
CA PHE A 18 -2.19 -5.07 -10.21
C PHE A 18 -1.57 -4.50 -11.50
N PRO A 19 -0.63 -5.20 -12.17
CA PRO A 19 0.24 -6.27 -11.72
C PRO A 19 1.58 -5.68 -11.28
N GLU A 20 1.69 -5.36 -9.99
CA GLU A 20 2.89 -4.77 -9.40
C GLU A 20 3.54 -5.72 -8.37
N LEU A 21 4.64 -5.27 -7.76
CA LEU A 21 5.33 -5.93 -6.64
C LEU A 21 5.65 -4.90 -5.56
N TRP A 22 6.15 -5.33 -4.41
CA TRP A 22 6.77 -4.46 -3.40
C TRP A 22 7.75 -3.46 -4.02
N TYR A 23 8.42 -3.87 -5.11
CA TYR A 23 9.46 -3.10 -5.80
C TYR A 23 8.97 -1.79 -6.43
N SER A 24 7.65 -1.62 -6.64
CA SER A 24 7.06 -0.33 -7.02
C SER A 24 7.38 0.75 -5.98
N TRP A 25 7.55 0.38 -4.71
CA TRP A 25 7.79 1.29 -3.59
C TRP A 25 9.28 1.50 -3.24
N ARG A 26 10.21 0.95 -4.01
CA ARG A 26 11.66 0.96 -3.68
C ARG A 26 12.22 2.35 -3.35
N HIS A 27 11.73 3.40 -4.01
CA HIS A 27 12.18 4.77 -3.77
C HIS A 27 11.60 5.34 -2.47
N GLN A 28 10.32 5.08 -2.21
CA GLN A 28 9.61 5.50 -0.99
C GLN A 28 10.17 4.80 0.24
N ILE A 29 10.48 3.50 0.16
CA ILE A 29 11.09 2.71 1.25
C ILE A 29 12.41 3.37 1.69
N VAL A 30 13.30 3.70 0.74
CA VAL A 30 14.57 4.36 1.05
C VAL A 30 14.35 5.76 1.63
N SER A 31 13.44 6.54 1.03
CA SER A 31 13.16 7.92 1.44
C SER A 31 12.59 8.01 2.86
N LEU A 32 11.67 7.12 3.22
CA LEU A 32 11.00 7.12 4.51
C LEU A 32 11.84 6.54 5.63
N SER A 33 12.54 5.44 5.36
CA SER A 33 13.46 4.87 6.35
C SER A 33 14.56 5.87 6.74
N ALA A 34 15.05 6.66 5.78
CA ALA A 34 16.00 7.75 6.06
C ALA A 34 15.44 8.88 6.93
N ARG A 35 14.11 8.99 7.04
CA ARG A 35 13.40 9.95 7.91
C ARG A 35 12.97 9.35 9.25
N GLY A 36 13.39 8.12 9.55
CA GLY A 36 13.12 7.47 10.84
C GLY A 36 11.84 6.65 10.88
N TYR A 37 11.16 6.41 9.75
CA TYR A 37 10.02 5.50 9.68
C TYR A 37 10.45 4.05 9.46
N HIS A 38 9.61 3.09 9.84
CA HIS A 38 9.72 1.69 9.44
C HIS A 38 8.85 1.47 8.20
N ALA A 39 9.47 1.48 7.02
CA ALA A 39 8.79 1.23 5.76
C ALA A 39 8.61 -0.28 5.57
N VAL A 40 7.37 -0.72 5.32
CA VAL A 40 6.99 -2.14 5.14
C VAL A 40 6.20 -2.29 3.84
N ALA A 41 6.68 -3.11 2.92
CA ALA A 41 6.06 -3.36 1.62
C ALA A 41 5.97 -4.88 1.35
N PRO A 42 4.83 -5.52 1.65
CA PRO A 42 4.59 -6.92 1.26
C PRO A 42 4.37 -7.07 -0.25
N ASP A 43 4.71 -8.23 -0.79
CA ASP A 43 4.04 -8.72 -1.99
C ASP A 43 2.66 -9.25 -1.58
N LEU A 44 1.61 -8.74 -2.23
CA LEU A 44 0.25 -9.19 -2.00
C LEU A 44 0.06 -10.64 -2.46
N ARG A 45 -1.00 -11.28 -1.97
CA ARG A 45 -1.37 -12.65 -2.36
C ARG A 45 -1.41 -12.78 -3.88
N GLY A 46 -0.75 -13.81 -4.41
CA GLY A 46 -0.66 -14.03 -5.87
C GLY A 46 0.51 -13.33 -6.56
N TYR A 47 1.38 -12.63 -5.82
CA TYR A 47 2.49 -11.86 -6.36
C TYR A 47 3.84 -12.21 -5.74
N GLY A 48 4.90 -12.00 -6.54
CA GLY A 48 6.29 -12.13 -6.11
C GLY A 48 6.55 -13.46 -5.42
N ASP A 49 7.14 -13.36 -4.22
CA ASP A 49 7.46 -14.52 -3.38
C ASP A 49 6.39 -14.78 -2.30
N THR A 50 5.20 -14.16 -2.41
CA THR A 50 4.04 -14.50 -1.58
C THR A 50 3.23 -15.63 -2.22
N ASP A 51 2.69 -16.52 -1.37
CA ASP A 51 1.88 -17.66 -1.80
C ASP A 51 0.82 -17.28 -2.86
N VAL A 52 0.64 -18.20 -3.80
CA VAL A 52 -0.32 -18.10 -4.90
C VAL A 52 -1.40 -19.17 -4.72
N PRO A 53 -2.41 -18.96 -3.84
CA PRO A 53 -3.53 -19.88 -3.72
C PRO A 53 -4.19 -20.14 -5.08
N SER A 54 -4.55 -21.39 -5.35
CA SER A 54 -5.18 -21.79 -6.62
C SER A 54 -6.67 -21.43 -6.69
N SER A 55 -7.33 -21.25 -5.55
CA SER A 55 -8.75 -20.92 -5.52
C SER A 55 -8.98 -19.46 -5.89
N ILE A 56 -9.84 -19.22 -6.88
CA ILE A 56 -10.28 -17.87 -7.29
C ILE A 56 -10.95 -17.14 -6.12
N SER A 57 -11.67 -17.86 -5.27
CA SER A 57 -12.31 -17.28 -4.08
C SER A 57 -11.31 -16.70 -3.07
N ALA A 58 -10.01 -17.01 -3.20
CA ALA A 58 -8.97 -16.38 -2.40
C ALA A 58 -8.64 -14.94 -2.84
N TYR A 59 -9.21 -14.43 -3.94
CA TYR A 59 -8.91 -13.11 -4.53
C TYR A 59 -10.14 -12.21 -4.70
N THR A 60 -11.21 -12.43 -3.94
CA THR A 60 -12.47 -11.69 -4.14
C THR A 60 -12.33 -10.20 -3.80
N ALA A 61 -12.95 -9.33 -4.60
CA ALA A 61 -12.92 -7.88 -4.46
C ALA A 61 -13.96 -7.28 -3.49
N PHE A 62 -14.59 -8.10 -2.62
CA PHE A 62 -15.55 -7.61 -1.59
C PHE A 62 -14.92 -6.59 -0.61
N HIS A 63 -13.62 -6.33 -0.72
CA HIS A 63 -12.87 -5.40 0.11
C HIS A 63 -13.15 -3.91 -0.18
N VAL A 64 -13.70 -3.55 -1.34
CA VAL A 64 -13.96 -2.13 -1.68
C VAL A 64 -15.07 -1.53 -0.79
N ASP A 65 -16.16 -2.26 -0.59
CA ASP A 65 -17.22 -1.88 0.37
C ASP A 65 -16.71 -1.89 1.81
N TYR A 66 -15.77 -2.77 2.14
CA TYR A 66 -15.12 -2.81 3.45
C TYR A 66 -14.25 -1.57 3.71
N ILE A 67 -13.59 -1.03 2.68
CA ILE A 67 -12.83 0.22 2.76
C ILE A 67 -13.78 1.42 2.87
N HIS A 68 -14.77 1.54 1.98
CA HIS A 68 -15.69 2.69 1.97
C HIS A 68 -16.68 2.67 3.14
N GLY A 69 -17.08 1.50 3.62
CA GLY A 69 -17.98 1.29 4.76
C GLY A 69 -17.31 1.47 6.12
N GLY A 70 -16.02 1.82 6.16
CA GLY A 70 -15.29 2.10 7.39
C GLY A 70 -14.82 0.88 8.16
N GLY A 71 -15.04 -0.35 7.65
CA GLY A 71 -14.55 -1.58 8.26
C GLY A 71 -13.03 -1.57 8.42
N PHE A 72 -12.31 -1.10 7.39
CA PHE A 72 -10.85 -1.02 7.46
C PHE A 72 -10.34 -0.08 8.57
N LYS A 73 -11.05 1.03 8.80
CA LYS A 73 -10.70 1.97 9.88
C LYS A 73 -11.04 1.41 11.28
N GLN A 74 -12.04 0.55 11.38
CA GLN A 74 -12.35 -0.14 12.65
C GLN A 74 -11.24 -1.14 13.00
N ASP A 75 -10.73 -1.86 12.02
CA ASP A 75 -9.69 -2.88 12.23
C ASP A 75 -8.28 -2.27 12.37
N VAL A 76 -8.07 -1.07 11.82
CA VAL A 76 -6.81 -0.32 11.92
C VAL A 76 -7.06 0.97 12.71
N PRO A 77 -7.07 0.92 14.06
CA PRO A 77 -7.52 2.02 14.91
C PRO A 77 -6.69 3.32 14.78
N ASN A 78 -5.45 3.22 14.27
CA ASN A 78 -4.56 4.36 14.01
C ASN A 78 -4.50 4.75 12.52
N LEU A 79 -5.44 4.27 11.70
CA LEU A 79 -5.50 4.62 10.28
C LEU A 79 -5.94 6.08 10.10
N GLU A 80 -5.00 6.93 9.73
CA GLU A 80 -5.27 8.37 9.56
C GLU A 80 -6.00 8.68 8.26
N GLN A 81 -5.55 8.10 7.15
CA GLN A 81 -6.03 8.44 5.82
C GLN A 81 -6.13 7.20 4.94
N VAL A 82 -7.28 7.05 4.29
CA VAL A 82 -7.48 6.15 3.16
C VAL A 82 -7.62 7.02 1.91
N VAL A 83 -6.85 6.72 0.88
CA VAL A 83 -6.96 7.38 -0.42
C VAL A 83 -7.46 6.36 -1.44
N VAL A 84 -8.65 6.60 -1.97
CA VAL A 84 -9.19 5.89 -3.13
C VAL A 84 -9.27 6.91 -4.26
N GLN A 85 -8.52 6.70 -5.33
CA GLN A 85 -8.45 7.65 -6.44
C GLN A 85 -9.61 7.38 -7.42
N GLU A 86 -10.43 8.40 -7.67
CA GLU A 86 -11.56 8.28 -8.60
C GLU A 86 -11.07 8.20 -10.04
N GLY A 87 -11.65 7.27 -10.82
CA GLY A 87 -11.31 7.08 -12.22
C GLY A 87 -9.90 6.50 -12.47
N VAL A 88 -9.17 6.16 -11.41
CA VAL A 88 -7.87 5.51 -11.49
C VAL A 88 -8.06 4.02 -11.32
N GLY A 89 -7.63 3.28 -12.33
CA GLY A 89 -7.78 1.85 -12.39
C GLY A 89 -6.64 1.12 -11.71
N HIS A 90 -5.91 0.36 -12.51
CA HIS A 90 -5.05 -0.72 -12.01
C HIS A 90 -3.63 -0.24 -11.74
N PHE A 91 -3.19 0.81 -12.45
CA PHE A 91 -1.82 1.28 -12.44
C PHE A 91 -1.76 2.69 -11.88
N ASN A 92 -2.21 2.88 -10.65
CA ASN A 92 -2.31 4.22 -10.08
C ASN A 92 -0.96 4.99 -10.13
N ASN A 93 0.16 4.30 -9.88
CA ASN A 93 1.53 4.84 -10.01
C ASN A 93 1.93 5.26 -11.45
N GLN A 94 1.17 4.87 -12.47
CA GLN A 94 1.40 5.22 -13.88
C GLN A 94 0.30 6.13 -14.45
N GLU A 95 -0.94 5.91 -14.02
CA GLU A 95 -2.12 6.68 -14.43
C GLU A 95 -2.13 8.06 -13.77
N THR A 96 -1.69 8.15 -12.51
CA THR A 96 -1.68 9.39 -11.72
C THR A 96 -0.43 9.51 -10.81
N PRO A 97 0.79 9.40 -11.38
CA PRO A 97 2.04 9.37 -10.61
C PRO A 97 2.24 10.62 -9.74
N GLU A 98 1.90 11.81 -10.25
CA GLU A 98 2.03 13.06 -9.52
C GLU A 98 1.05 13.09 -8.33
N GLN A 99 -0.18 12.61 -8.54
CA GLN A 99 -1.20 12.63 -7.50
C GLN A 99 -0.81 11.72 -6.33
N ILE A 100 -0.34 10.50 -6.61
CA ILE A 100 0.14 9.57 -5.57
C ILE A 100 1.36 10.14 -4.86
N SER A 101 2.32 10.64 -5.62
CA SER A 101 3.53 11.23 -5.04
C SER A 101 3.17 12.39 -4.13
N THR A 102 2.17 13.19 -4.50
CA THR A 102 1.64 14.30 -3.69
C THR A 102 0.96 13.79 -2.43
N TYR A 103 0.08 12.79 -2.51
CA TYR A 103 -0.56 12.23 -1.31
C TYR A 103 0.46 11.66 -0.32
N ILE A 104 1.47 10.95 -0.82
CA ILE A 104 2.55 10.43 -0.01
C ILE A 104 3.35 11.58 0.60
N TYR A 105 3.75 12.57 -0.20
CA TYR A 105 4.51 13.72 0.26
C TYR A 105 3.77 14.53 1.33
N ASP A 106 2.50 14.84 1.09
CA ASP A 106 1.65 15.60 2.00
C ASP A 106 1.43 14.84 3.31
N PHE A 107 1.21 13.53 3.25
CA PHE A 107 1.09 12.71 4.46
C PHE A 107 2.38 12.75 5.29
N ILE A 108 3.54 12.59 4.66
CA ILE A 108 4.83 12.57 5.35
C ILE A 108 5.15 13.91 5.98
N ASN A 109 4.83 15.02 5.33
CA ASN A 109 5.12 16.37 5.85
C ASN A 109 4.13 16.86 6.92
N LYS A 110 3.10 16.09 7.27
CA LYS A 110 2.27 16.38 8.46
C LYS A 110 3.03 16.15 9.77
N PHE A 111 4.15 15.43 9.73
CA PHE A 111 4.96 14.98 10.87
C PHE A 111 6.43 15.36 10.69
#